data_AF-A0A557ZZL0-F1
#
_entry.id   AF-A0A557ZZL0-F1
#
_cell.length_a   1.000
_cell.length_b   1.000
_cell.length_c   1.000
_cell.angle_alpha   90.00
_cell.angle_beta   90.00
_cell.angle_gamma   90.00
#
_symmetry.space_group_name_H-M   'P 1'
#
loop_
_entity.id
_entity.type
_entity.pdbx_description
1 polymer ?
#
loop_
_entity_poly.entity_id
_entity_poly.type
_entity_poly.pdbx_seq_one_letter_code
_entity_poly.pdbx_strand_id
1 'polypeptide(L)' 'MPGPLQGLRVVELAGIGPVPHAAMILADLGADVVRVERPTTGFDPTGE' A
#
# COMPACT_ATOMS: atom_id res chain seq x y z
N MET A 1 -16.52 11.83 10.36
CA MET A 1 -15.80 11.57 11.63
C MET A 1 -14.47 10.92 11.28
N PRO A 2 -13.36 11.28 11.95
CA PRO A 2 -12.08 10.62 11.73
C PRO A 2 -12.17 9.14 12.13
N GLY A 3 -11.65 8.25 11.27
CA GLY A 3 -11.60 6.81 11.54
C GLY A 3 -10.55 6.47 12.61
N PRO A 4 -10.62 5.28 13.23
CA PRO A 4 -9.69 4.91 14.31
C PRO A 4 -8.21 4.85 13.90
N LEU A 5 -7.91 4.78 12.59
CA LEU A 5 -6.53 4.78 12.06
C LEU A 5 -6.11 6.13 11.47
N GLN A 6 -6.86 7.20 11.72
CA GLN A 6 -6.53 8.55 11.28
C GLN A 6 -5.09 8.93 11.66
N GLY A 7 -4.31 9.38 10.68
CA GLY A 7 -2.93 9.83 10.88
C GLY A 7 -1.88 8.74 10.76
N LEU A 8 -2.28 7.47 10.56
CA LEU A 8 -1.35 6.40 10.24
C LEU A 8 -1.11 6.32 8.73
N ARG A 9 0.15 6.08 8.35
CA ARG A 9 0.55 5.73 6.99
C ARG A 9 0.91 4.26 6.91
N VAL A 10 0.39 3.57 5.92
CA VAL A 10 0.60 2.13 5.70
C VAL A 10 1.18 1.91 4.31
N VAL A 11 2.22 1.08 4.22
CA VAL A 11 2.79 0.65 2.95
C VAL A 11 2.31 -0.78 2.67
N GLU A 12 1.52 -0.97 1.62
CA GLU A 12 1.15 -2.28 1.10
C GLU A 12 2.21 -2.73 0.08
N LEU A 13 2.93 -3.81 0.38
CA LEU A 13 3.79 -4.46 -0.62
C LEU A 13 2.93 -5.41 -1.46
N ALA A 14 2.80 -5.14 -2.75
CA ALA A 14 1.85 -5.81 -3.63
C ALA A 14 1.94 -7.34 -3.53
N GLY A 15 0.84 -7.93 -3.07
CA GLY A 15 0.61 -9.37 -2.98
C GLY A 15 -0.73 -9.75 -3.61
N ILE A 16 -1.07 -11.03 -3.56
CA ILE A 16 -2.35 -11.56 -4.05
C ILE A 16 -3.16 -12.00 -2.82
N GLY A 17 -4.48 -11.81 -2.85
CA GLY A 17 -5.40 -12.34 -1.84
C GLY A 17 -5.41 -11.54 -0.53
N PRO A 18 -4.92 -12.10 0.59
CA PRO A 18 -5.08 -11.50 1.93
C PRO A 18 -4.43 -10.12 2.08
N VAL A 19 -3.36 -9.82 1.34
CA VAL A 19 -2.61 -8.56 1.46
C VAL A 19 -3.44 -7.34 0.99
N PRO A 20 -3.96 -7.30 -0.26
CA PRO A 20 -4.87 -6.22 -0.68
C PRO A 20 -6.12 -6.13 0.20
N HIS A 21 -6.65 -7.26 0.68
CA HIS A 21 -7.84 -7.25 1.54
C HIS A 21 -7.58 -6.57 2.90
N ALA A 22 -6.46 -6.87 3.53
CA ALA A 22 -6.05 -6.19 4.77
C ALA A 22 -5.83 -4.69 4.52
N ALA A 23 -5.18 -4.32 3.42
CA ALA A 23 -4.95 -2.92 3.05
C ALA A 23 -6.26 -2.13 2.88
N MET A 24 -7.28 -2.74 2.25
CA MET A 24 -8.61 -2.12 2.11
C MET A 24 -9.27 -1.88 3.47
N ILE A 25 -9.24 -2.87 4.38
CA ILE A 25 -9.81 -2.71 5.74
C ILE A 25 -9.11 -1.56 6.49
N LEU A 26 -7.78 -1.45 6.37
CA LEU A 26 -7.03 -0.37 7.03
C LEU A 26 -7.39 1.00 6.44
N ALA A 27 -7.60 1.10 5.12
CA ALA A 27 -8.04 2.33 4.46
C ALA A 27 -9.46 2.74 4.90
N ASP A 28 -10.39 1.79 4.97
CA ASP A 28 -11.77 2.03 5.45
C ASP A 28 -11.80 2.55 6.90
N LEU A 29 -10.84 2.11 7.73
CA LEU A 29 -10.66 2.59 9.09
C LEU A 29 -9.91 3.93 9.19
N GLY A 30 -9.54 4.53 8.06
CA GLY A 30 -9.00 5.90 7.97
C GLY A 30 -7.49 6.02 7.83
N ALA A 31 -6.78 4.94 7.51
CA ALA A 31 -5.34 4.99 7.23
C ALA A 31 -5.04 5.56 5.82
N ASP A 32 -3.89 6.22 5.68
CA ASP A 32 -3.30 6.63 4.39
C ASP A 32 -2.46 5.46 3.84
N VAL A 33 -3.00 4.72 2.88
CA VAL A 33 -2.40 3.49 2.35
C VAL A 33 -1.75 3.73 0.99
N VAL A 34 -0.45 3.45 0.89
CA VAL A 34 0.31 3.48 -0.37
C VAL A 34 0.70 2.08 -0.77
N ARG A 35 0.28 1.67 -1.97
CA ARG A 35 0.65 0.38 -2.56
C ARG A 35 1.93 0.49 -3.37
N VAL A 36 2.86 -0.43 -3.13
CA VAL A 36 4.14 -0.54 -3.83
C VAL A 36 4.14 -1.83 -4.64
N GLU A 37 4.25 -1.68 -5.95
CA GLU A 37 4.33 -2.81 -6.89
C GLU A 37 5.78 -3.11 -7.27
N ARG A 38 6.03 -4.36 -7.70
CA ARG A 38 7.32 -4.69 -8.31
C ARG A 38 7.41 -3.98 -9.67
N PRO A 39 8.56 -3.42 -10.04
CA PRO A 39 8.80 -2.93 -11.39
C PRO A 39 8.50 -4.04 -12.43
N THR A 40 7.78 -3.69 -13.49
CA THR A 40 7.43 -4.64 -14.58
C THR A 40 8.56 -4.79 -15.60
N THR A 41 9.53 -3.88 -15.58
CA THR A 41 10.80 -3.96 -16.30
C THR A 41 11.92 -3.87 -15.27
N GLY A 42 13.05 -4.54 -15.51
CA GLY A 42 14.15 -4.62 -14.55
C GLY A 42 14.47 -3.23 -13.99
N PHE A 43 14.54 -3.13 -12.67
CA PHE A 43 14.94 -1.90 -12.00
C PHE A 43 16.35 -1.54 -12.47
N ASP A 44 16.44 -0.57 -13.38
CA ASP A 44 17.68 0.07 -13.76
C ASP A 44 17.88 1.30 -12.86
N PRO A 45 18.76 1.23 -11.84
CA PRO A 45 19.06 2.37 -10.99
C PRO A 45 19.85 3.48 -11.70
N THR A 46 20.32 3.25 -12.92
CA THR A 46 21.17 4.17 -13.69
C THR A 46 20.47 4.84 -14.86
N GLY A 47 19.43 4.22 -15.44
CA GLY A 47 18.57 4.83 -16.46
C GLY A 47 19.28 5.20 -17.77
N GLU A 48 20.23 4.37 -18.22
CA GLU A 48 20.92 4.54 -19.51
C GLU A 48 20.28 3.70 -20.63
#